data_AF-A0A5K1JRZ5-F1
#
_entry.id   AF-A0A5K1JRZ5-F1
#
_cell.length_a   1.000
_cell.length_b   1.000
_cell.length_c   1.000
_cell.angle_alpha   90.00
_cell.angle_beta   90.00
_cell.angle_gamma   90.00
#
_symmetry.space_group_name_H-M   'P 1'
#
loop_
_entity.id
_entity.type
_entity.pdbx_description
1 polymer ?
#
loop_
_entity_poly.entity_id
_entity_poly.type
_entity_poly.pdbx_seq_one_letter_code
_entity_poly.pdbx_strand_id
1 'polypeptide(L)'
;MTVDQPRQLQPISLNRSIVDGSALDPPQPPHVQPAYYAGILVNTFVGASGAAQVVELSVGDADVSGYAAFEGGRLARAVFVNMHAWLTTSTGARPAVHIDFAGRTGSAQAKRLVIQHADDTANVTFAGQSFETPGDPRPVGAVVSEAVELSKGLDVRATEAVLVEFD
;
A
#
# COMPACT_ATOMS: atom_id res chain seq x y z
N MET A 1 4.80 -34.39 3.92
CA MET A 1 3.66 -33.67 3.32
C MET A 1 3.66 -32.27 3.94
N THR A 2 4.35 -31.33 3.30
CA THR A 2 4.44 -29.96 3.80
C THR A 2 3.12 -29.29 3.44
N VAL A 3 2.32 -28.96 4.45
CA VAL A 3 1.08 -28.20 4.26
C VAL A 3 1.50 -26.82 3.74
N ASP A 4 1.21 -26.56 2.47
CA ASP A 4 1.27 -25.23 1.88
C ASP A 4 0.38 -24.32 2.73
N GLN A 5 0.99 -23.42 3.50
CA GLN A 5 0.24 -22.47 4.32
C GLN A 5 -0.42 -21.49 3.35
N PRO A 6 -1.77 -21.40 3.31
CA PRO A 6 -2.43 -20.44 2.44
C PRO A 6 -1.90 -19.04 2.76
N ARG A 7 -1.65 -18.21 1.74
CA ARG A 7 -1.23 -16.82 1.92
C ARG A 7 -2.25 -16.11 2.82
N GLN A 8 -1.88 -15.87 4.08
CA GLN A 8 -2.77 -15.42 5.16
C GLN A 8 -3.01 -13.92 5.07
N LEU A 9 -4.27 -13.55 4.79
CA LEU A 9 -4.73 -12.16 4.68
C LEU A 9 -5.62 -11.76 5.87
N GLN A 10 -5.63 -12.51 6.99
CA GLN A 10 -6.51 -12.24 8.12
C GLN A 10 -5.77 -12.33 9.46
N PRO A 11 -6.27 -11.67 10.52
CA PRO A 11 -5.69 -11.77 11.85
C PRO A 11 -5.70 -13.22 12.33
N ILE A 12 -4.52 -13.79 12.55
CA ILE A 12 -4.37 -15.14 13.10
C ILE A 12 -3.23 -15.17 14.13
N SER A 13 -3.35 -16.04 15.12
CA SER A 13 -2.23 -16.32 16.01
C SER A 13 -1.12 -17.03 15.23
N LEU A 14 0.13 -16.65 15.48
CA LEU A 14 1.28 -17.32 14.88
C LEU A 14 1.98 -18.22 15.89
N ASN A 15 2.13 -19.49 15.51
CA ASN A 15 2.94 -20.46 16.24
C ASN A 15 4.38 -20.55 15.70
N ARG A 16 4.67 -19.81 14.62
CA ARG A 16 5.99 -19.71 14.00
C ARG A 16 6.31 -18.28 13.59
N SER A 17 7.57 -17.91 13.71
CA SER A 17 8.10 -16.60 13.32
C SER A 17 7.99 -16.40 11.81
N ILE A 18 7.54 -15.20 11.39
CA ILE A 18 7.51 -14.79 9.98
C ILE A 18 8.89 -14.42 9.43
N VAL A 19 9.88 -14.24 10.31
CA VAL A 19 11.24 -13.84 9.94
C VAL A 19 12.07 -15.06 9.55
N ASP A 20 11.97 -16.15 10.32
CA ASP A 20 12.86 -17.30 10.21
C ASP A 20 12.16 -18.67 10.34
N GLY A 21 10.85 -18.70 10.55
CA GLY A 21 10.07 -19.94 10.68
C GLY A 21 10.30 -20.72 11.99
N SER A 22 11.07 -20.17 12.94
CA SER A 22 11.26 -20.77 14.27
C SER A 22 9.94 -20.88 15.04
N ALA A 23 9.85 -21.79 16.02
CA ALA A 23 8.64 -21.94 16.83
C ALA A 23 8.48 -20.77 17.82
N LEU A 24 7.25 -20.30 18.01
CA LEU A 24 6.91 -19.25 18.97
C LEU A 24 6.27 -19.86 20.22
N ASP A 25 6.86 -19.62 21.38
CA ASP A 25 6.33 -20.00 22.70
C ASP A 25 6.50 -18.84 23.69
N PRO A 26 5.40 -18.13 24.06
CA PRO A 26 4.02 -18.40 23.65
C PRO A 26 3.76 -18.02 22.17
N PRO A 27 2.69 -18.55 21.55
CA PRO A 27 2.22 -18.08 20.25
C PRO A 27 2.03 -16.56 20.23
N GLN A 28 2.37 -15.91 19.11
CA GLN A 28 2.06 -14.51 18.92
C GLN A 28 0.53 -14.34 18.77
N PRO A 29 -0.07 -13.35 19.42
CA PRO A 29 -1.52 -13.11 19.32
C PRO A 29 -1.94 -12.77 17.87
N PRO A 30 -3.25 -12.86 17.57
CA PRO A 30 -3.77 -12.46 16.27
C PRO A 30 -3.33 -11.04 15.87
N HIS A 31 -2.70 -10.93 14.71
CA HIS A 31 -2.25 -9.66 14.15
C HIS A 31 -2.36 -9.68 12.63
N VAL A 32 -2.43 -8.49 12.04
CA VAL A 32 -2.43 -8.32 10.58
C VAL A 32 -1.00 -8.40 10.04
N GLN A 33 -0.87 -8.95 8.84
CA GLN A 33 0.39 -9.01 8.09
C GLN A 33 0.43 -7.88 7.05
N PRO A 34 1.61 -7.46 6.55
CA PRO A 34 1.71 -6.42 5.52
C PRO A 34 0.81 -6.65 4.29
N ALA A 35 0.62 -7.91 3.88
CA ALA A 35 -0.27 -8.27 2.78
C ALA A 35 -1.74 -7.88 3.01
N TYR A 36 -2.20 -7.77 4.26
CA TYR A 36 -3.53 -7.27 4.59
C TYR A 36 -3.73 -5.83 4.12
N TYR A 37 -2.71 -4.98 4.30
CA TYR A 37 -2.76 -3.59 3.84
C TYR A 37 -2.75 -3.48 2.31
N ALA A 38 -2.06 -4.38 1.62
CA ALA A 38 -2.17 -4.48 0.15
C ALA A 38 -3.61 -4.84 -0.27
N GLY A 39 -4.28 -5.73 0.47
CA GLY A 39 -5.70 -6.03 0.27
C GLY A 39 -6.60 -4.80 0.46
N ILE A 40 -6.37 -3.99 1.49
CA ILE A 40 -7.11 -2.74 1.73
C ILE A 40 -6.87 -1.73 0.59
N LEU A 41 -5.61 -1.58 0.16
CA LEU A 41 -5.24 -0.71 -0.97
C LEU A 41 -5.97 -1.14 -2.24
N VAL A 42 -5.91 -2.43 -2.60
CA VAL A 42 -6.58 -2.98 -3.79
C VAL A 42 -8.09 -2.82 -3.70
N ASN A 43 -8.71 -3.09 -2.54
CA ASN A 43 -10.14 -2.90 -2.34
C ASN A 43 -10.57 -1.44 -2.53
N THR A 44 -9.75 -0.50 -2.02
CA THR A 44 -9.99 0.94 -2.20
C THR A 44 -9.81 1.37 -3.66
N PHE A 45 -8.78 0.83 -4.34
CA PHE A 45 -8.48 1.10 -5.75
C PHE A 45 -9.56 0.59 -6.69
N VAL A 46 -10.07 -0.64 -6.49
CA VAL A 46 -11.16 -1.20 -7.27
C VAL A 46 -12.46 -0.45 -6.98
N GLY A 47 -12.72 -0.08 -5.73
CA GLY A 47 -13.92 0.66 -5.33
C GLY A 47 -15.18 -0.22 -5.29
N ALA A 48 -16.30 0.39 -4.92
CA ALA A 48 -17.53 -0.34 -4.57
C ALA A 48 -18.53 -0.50 -5.72
N SER A 49 -18.27 0.09 -6.90
CA SER A 49 -19.24 0.08 -8.01
C SER A 49 -19.46 -1.29 -8.64
N GLY A 50 -18.49 -2.21 -8.49
CA GLY A 50 -18.47 -3.49 -9.20
C GLY A 50 -18.24 -3.36 -10.72
N ALA A 51 -17.99 -2.15 -11.23
CA ALA A 51 -17.86 -1.84 -12.65
C ALA A 51 -16.46 -1.32 -13.01
N ALA A 52 -15.51 -1.41 -12.09
CA ALA A 52 -14.16 -0.90 -12.29
C ALA A 52 -13.45 -1.62 -13.44
N GLN A 53 -12.91 -0.84 -14.37
CA GLN A 53 -12.05 -1.32 -15.45
C GLN A 53 -10.62 -0.89 -15.14
N VAL A 54 -9.72 -1.87 -14.98
CA VAL A 54 -8.32 -1.62 -14.60
C VAL A 54 -7.43 -1.73 -15.83
N VAL A 55 -6.52 -0.76 -15.97
CA VAL A 55 -5.43 -0.80 -16.96
C VAL A 55 -4.11 -0.55 -16.26
N GLU A 56 -3.05 -1.18 -16.75
CA GLU A 56 -1.68 -0.84 -16.37
C GLU A 56 -1.26 0.45 -17.07
N LEU A 57 -0.57 1.31 -16.32
CA LEU A 57 -0.02 2.57 -16.81
C LEU A 57 1.45 2.38 -17.15
N SER A 58 1.88 2.97 -18.27
CA SER A 58 3.31 3.11 -18.53
C SER A 58 3.89 4.18 -17.62
N VAL A 59 4.74 3.77 -16.67
CA VAL A 59 5.52 4.67 -15.82
C VAL A 59 6.95 4.68 -16.33
N GLY A 60 7.55 5.87 -16.45
CA GLY A 60 8.90 6.06 -17.00
C GLY A 60 10.03 5.65 -16.05
N ASP A 61 9.79 4.73 -15.13
CA ASP A 61 10.73 4.27 -14.11
C ASP A 61 10.61 2.75 -13.94
N ALA A 62 11.75 2.06 -13.82
CA ALA A 62 11.80 0.59 -13.79
C ALA A 62 11.35 -0.01 -12.45
N ASP A 63 11.42 0.77 -11.37
CA ASP A 63 11.04 0.34 -10.02
C ASP A 63 9.60 0.74 -9.68
N VAL A 64 8.91 1.49 -10.54
CA VAL A 64 7.55 1.96 -10.29
C VAL A 64 6.54 1.31 -11.22
N SER A 65 5.56 0.62 -10.64
CA SER A 65 4.38 0.15 -11.37
C SER A 65 3.20 1.10 -11.15
N GLY A 66 2.41 1.32 -12.19
CA GLY A 66 1.22 2.17 -12.13
C GLY A 66 -0.01 1.45 -12.66
N TYR A 67 -1.17 1.65 -12.03
CA TYR A 67 -2.45 1.12 -12.50
C TYR A 67 -3.53 2.20 -12.38
N ALA A 68 -4.45 2.25 -13.34
CA ALA A 68 -5.61 3.12 -13.30
C ALA A 68 -6.91 2.32 -13.30
N ALA A 69 -7.85 2.74 -12.46
CA ALA A 69 -9.21 2.23 -12.41
C ALA A 69 -10.18 3.27 -12.98
N PHE A 70 -10.98 2.82 -13.94
CA PHE A 70 -12.01 3.61 -14.59
C PHE A 70 -13.39 3.13 -14.14
N GLU A 71 -14.30 4.07 -13.87
CA GLU A 71 -15.70 3.79 -13.57
C GLU A 71 -16.59 4.55 -14.57
N GLY A 72 -17.45 3.81 -15.29
CA GLY A 72 -18.28 4.41 -16.33
C GLY A 72 -17.48 5.12 -17.44
N GLY A 73 -16.27 4.62 -17.74
CA GLY A 73 -15.35 5.22 -18.72
C GLY A 73 -14.61 6.47 -18.24
N ARG A 74 -14.78 6.89 -16.98
CA ARG A 74 -14.06 8.02 -16.39
C ARG A 74 -12.94 7.52 -15.49
N LEU A 75 -11.78 8.16 -15.55
CA LEU A 75 -10.68 7.88 -14.63
C LEU A 75 -11.13 8.23 -13.22
N ALA A 76 -11.25 7.22 -12.36
CA ALA A 76 -11.70 7.41 -10.99
C ALA A 76 -10.51 7.37 -10.03
N ARG A 77 -9.60 6.41 -10.23
CA ARG A 77 -8.47 6.17 -9.32
C ARG A 77 -7.21 5.74 -10.07
N ALA A 78 -6.06 6.02 -9.50
CA ALA A 78 -4.78 5.45 -9.91
C ALA A 78 -4.00 4.98 -8.68
N VAL A 79 -3.14 3.98 -8.83
CA VAL A 79 -2.19 3.57 -7.81
C VAL A 79 -0.80 3.48 -8.42
N PHE A 80 0.19 4.00 -7.70
CA PHE A 80 1.61 3.92 -8.04
C PHE A 80 2.34 3.22 -6.91
N VAL A 81 3.15 2.23 -7.25
CA VAL A 81 3.85 1.38 -6.27
C VAL A 81 5.34 1.44 -6.59
N ASN A 82 6.13 2.00 -5.69
CA ASN A 82 7.58 2.08 -5.84
C ASN A 82 8.26 0.91 -5.11
N MET A 83 8.76 -0.03 -5.90
CA MET A 83 9.37 -1.29 -5.47
C MET A 83 10.88 -1.18 -5.25
N HIS A 84 11.46 0.01 -5.37
CA HIS A 84 12.82 0.26 -4.93
C HIS A 84 12.92 -0.07 -3.44
N ALA A 85 13.75 -1.06 -3.10
CA ALA A 85 13.90 -1.51 -1.73
C ALA A 85 14.68 -0.48 -0.90
N TRP A 86 14.05 0.04 0.14
CA TRP A 86 14.70 0.85 1.18
C TRP A 86 14.76 0.02 2.46
N LEU A 87 15.95 -0.42 2.85
CA LEU A 87 16.14 -1.37 3.95
C LEU A 87 16.63 -0.65 5.21
N THR A 88 16.52 -1.29 6.37
CA THR A 88 17.12 -0.78 7.63
C THR A 88 18.63 -0.54 7.53
N THR A 89 19.31 -1.19 6.59
CA THR A 89 20.74 -1.05 6.30
C THR A 89 21.04 -0.01 5.22
N SER A 90 20.02 0.54 4.55
CA SER A 90 20.20 1.60 3.57
C SER A 90 20.69 2.90 4.25
N THR A 91 21.57 3.61 3.57
CA THR A 91 22.14 4.87 4.06
C THR A 91 21.88 6.01 3.08
N GLY A 92 21.84 7.25 3.57
CA GLY A 92 21.62 8.44 2.73
C GLY A 92 20.15 8.84 2.66
N ALA A 93 19.79 9.60 1.63
CA ALA A 93 18.40 10.02 1.40
C ALA A 93 17.59 8.89 0.77
N ARG A 94 16.41 8.60 1.32
CA ARG A 94 15.46 7.62 0.75
C ARG A 94 15.05 8.09 -0.66
N PRO A 95 15.29 7.29 -1.71
CA PRO A 95 14.94 7.67 -3.08
C PRO A 95 13.45 7.94 -3.24
N ALA A 96 13.09 8.79 -4.20
CA ALA A 96 11.72 9.06 -4.60
C ALA A 96 11.65 9.26 -6.11
N VAL A 97 10.51 8.87 -6.68
CA VAL A 97 10.19 9.06 -8.10
C VAL A 97 9.06 10.06 -8.21
N HIS A 98 9.25 11.06 -9.06
CA HIS A 98 8.22 12.05 -9.36
C HIS A 98 7.24 11.51 -10.40
N ILE A 99 5.93 11.60 -10.11
CA ILE A 99 4.86 11.15 -11.00
C ILE A 99 4.15 12.37 -11.59
N ASP A 100 4.35 12.57 -12.89
CA ASP A 100 3.61 13.54 -13.70
C ASP A 100 2.33 12.93 -14.28
N PHE A 101 1.22 13.67 -14.23
CA PHE A 101 -0.07 13.23 -14.77
C PHE A 101 -0.27 13.61 -16.24
N ALA A 102 0.77 13.49 -17.06
CA ALA A 102 0.74 13.76 -18.51
C ALA A 102 0.07 15.10 -18.89
N GLY A 103 0.36 16.16 -18.13
CA GLY A 103 -0.18 17.51 -18.39
C GLY A 103 -1.65 17.72 -18.00
N ARG A 104 -2.27 16.78 -17.27
CA ARG A 104 -3.61 16.98 -16.70
C ARG A 104 -3.60 18.13 -15.69
N THR A 105 -4.72 18.83 -15.62
CA THR A 105 -4.97 19.91 -14.65
C THR A 105 -6.15 19.53 -13.75
N GLY A 106 -6.27 20.19 -12.60
CA GLY A 106 -7.33 19.92 -11.62
C GLY A 106 -6.79 19.40 -10.29
N SER A 107 -7.71 18.97 -9.44
CA SER A 107 -7.43 18.40 -8.12
C SER A 107 -7.63 16.89 -8.10
N ALA A 108 -6.92 16.25 -7.19
CA ALA A 108 -7.13 14.87 -6.79
C ALA A 108 -6.76 14.73 -5.31
N GLN A 109 -7.13 13.62 -4.69
CA GLN A 109 -6.75 13.29 -3.32
C GLN A 109 -5.87 12.04 -3.31
N ALA A 110 -4.78 12.06 -2.55
CA ALA A 110 -3.88 10.94 -2.41
C ALA A 110 -3.95 10.31 -1.01
N LYS A 111 -3.84 8.98 -0.96
CA LYS A 111 -3.75 8.14 0.25
C LYS A 111 -2.52 7.26 0.13
N ARG A 112 -1.68 7.23 1.16
CA ARG A 112 -0.39 6.52 1.11
C ARG A 112 -0.45 5.21 1.89
N LEU A 113 0.14 4.16 1.34
CA LEU A 113 0.53 2.93 2.01
C LEU A 113 2.01 3.04 2.37
N VAL A 114 2.31 3.16 3.66
CA VAL A 114 3.65 3.52 4.15
C VAL A 114 4.16 2.49 5.13
N ILE A 115 5.45 2.19 4.99
CA ILE A 115 6.31 1.50 5.96
C ILE A 115 7.69 2.20 5.95
N GLN A 116 8.46 2.10 7.04
CA GLN A 116 9.76 2.79 7.11
C GLN A 116 10.80 2.08 6.23
N HIS A 117 10.86 0.76 6.28
CA HIS A 117 11.76 -0.06 5.48
C HIS A 117 11.06 -1.30 4.92
N ALA A 118 11.58 -1.85 3.82
CA ALA A 118 10.99 -3.01 3.16
C ALA A 118 11.14 -4.30 3.97
N ASP A 119 12.09 -4.33 4.91
CA ASP A 119 12.37 -5.41 5.85
C ASP A 119 11.71 -5.20 7.23
N ASP A 120 10.90 -4.16 7.40
CA ASP A 120 10.10 -3.99 8.62
C ASP A 120 8.96 -5.01 8.67
N THR A 121 8.67 -5.51 9.87
CA THR A 121 7.62 -6.53 10.11
C THR A 121 6.35 -5.96 10.76
N ALA A 122 6.29 -4.64 10.97
CA ALA A 122 5.22 -3.95 11.68
C ALA A 122 5.17 -2.47 11.30
N ASN A 123 4.16 -1.75 11.81
CA ASN A 123 3.94 -0.32 11.60
C ASN A 123 3.60 0.05 10.15
N VAL A 124 2.98 -0.85 9.41
CA VAL A 124 2.40 -0.50 8.11
C VAL A 124 1.19 0.39 8.37
N THR A 125 1.01 1.43 7.54
CA THR A 125 -0.20 2.27 7.59
C THR A 125 -0.77 2.47 6.21
N PHE A 126 -2.10 2.53 6.11
CA PHE A 126 -2.79 2.98 4.89
C PHE A 126 -3.64 4.20 5.20
N ALA A 127 -3.47 5.28 4.44
CA ALA A 127 -4.15 6.56 4.67
C ALA A 127 -4.00 7.05 6.12
N GLY A 128 -2.82 6.84 6.73
CA GLY A 128 -2.54 7.22 8.12
C GLY A 128 -3.14 6.31 9.19
N GLN A 129 -3.85 5.26 8.81
CA GLN A 129 -4.46 4.31 9.75
C GLN A 129 -3.63 3.03 9.90
N SER A 130 -3.56 2.52 11.13
CA SER A 130 -3.03 1.19 11.44
C SER A 130 -4.16 0.23 11.79
N PHE A 131 -4.02 -1.01 11.35
CA PHE A 131 -4.89 -2.15 11.66
C PHE A 131 -4.18 -3.17 12.56
N GLU A 132 -2.98 -2.83 13.05
CA GLU A 132 -2.26 -3.60 14.07
C GLU A 132 -2.84 -3.28 15.45
N THR A 133 -4.06 -3.76 15.69
CA THR A 133 -4.88 -3.37 16.85
C THR A 133 -5.22 -4.58 17.71
N PRO A 134 -4.37 -4.93 18.70
CA PRO A 134 -4.61 -6.09 19.56
C PRO A 134 -5.92 -5.96 20.34
N GLY A 135 -6.83 -6.92 20.17
CA GLY A 135 -8.07 -7.01 20.94
C GLY A 135 -9.23 -6.12 20.45
N ASP A 136 -9.02 -5.22 19.50
CA ASP A 136 -10.09 -4.46 18.82
C ASP A 136 -9.83 -4.46 17.31
N PRO A 137 -10.71 -5.00 16.45
CA PRO A 137 -10.49 -5.07 15.01
C PRO A 137 -10.62 -3.72 14.27
N ARG A 138 -10.97 -2.63 14.97
CA ARG A 138 -11.14 -1.31 14.34
C ARG A 138 -9.78 -0.65 14.09
N PRO A 139 -9.60 0.04 12.95
CA PRO A 139 -8.38 0.80 12.71
C PRO A 139 -8.20 1.92 13.72
N VAL A 140 -6.94 2.21 14.04
CA VAL A 140 -6.52 3.35 14.85
C VAL A 140 -5.85 4.42 13.99
N GLY A 141 -5.96 5.68 14.39
CA GLY A 141 -5.46 6.83 13.65
C GLY A 141 -6.52 7.52 12.81
N ALA A 142 -6.27 8.79 12.50
CA ALA A 142 -7.13 9.57 11.62
C ALA A 142 -6.89 9.18 10.16
N VAL A 143 -7.94 9.21 9.35
CA VAL A 143 -7.78 9.09 7.89
C VAL A 143 -7.08 10.35 7.38
N VAL A 144 -5.94 10.16 6.73
CA VAL A 144 -5.14 11.20 6.11
C VAL A 144 -5.29 11.11 4.60
N SER A 145 -5.61 12.24 3.98
CA SER A 145 -5.57 12.43 2.54
C SER A 145 -4.75 13.67 2.21
N GLU A 146 -3.94 13.57 1.17
CA GLU A 146 -3.11 14.66 0.64
C GLU A 146 -3.79 15.27 -0.58
N ALA A 147 -3.92 16.60 -0.63
CA ALA A 147 -4.41 17.27 -1.83
C ALA A 147 -3.31 17.25 -2.90
N VAL A 148 -3.66 16.78 -4.09
CA VAL A 148 -2.77 16.71 -5.25
C VAL A 148 -3.26 17.70 -6.30
N GLU A 149 -2.39 18.62 -6.68
CA GLU A 149 -2.58 19.44 -7.87
C GLU A 149 -2.00 18.70 -9.07
N LEU A 150 -2.84 18.25 -10.00
CA LEU A 150 -2.41 17.35 -11.08
C LEU A 150 -1.32 17.96 -11.99
N SER A 151 -1.30 19.29 -12.10
CA SER A 151 -0.26 20.03 -12.84
C SER A 151 1.12 20.02 -12.16
N LYS A 152 1.19 19.64 -10.89
CA LYS A 152 2.45 19.57 -10.12
C LYS A 152 2.94 18.15 -9.90
N GLY A 153 2.12 17.14 -10.20
CA GLY A 153 2.48 15.75 -9.91
C GLY A 153 2.55 15.43 -8.41
N LEU A 154 3.14 14.28 -8.08
CA LEU A 154 3.44 13.89 -6.70
C LEU A 154 4.66 12.97 -6.64
N ASP A 155 5.36 12.97 -5.51
CA ASP A 155 6.50 12.05 -5.29
C ASP A 155 6.06 10.76 -4.60
N VAL A 156 6.60 9.64 -5.07
CA VAL A 156 6.45 8.31 -4.47
C VAL A 156 7.81 7.81 -4.00
N ARG A 157 7.99 7.68 -2.69
CA ARG A 157 9.27 7.22 -2.10
C ARG A 157 9.48 5.73 -2.32
N ALA A 158 10.73 5.29 -2.33
CA ALA A 158 11.12 3.89 -2.33
C ALA A 158 10.37 3.13 -1.23
N THR A 159 9.85 1.92 -1.48
CA THR A 159 9.07 1.13 -0.49
C THR A 159 7.80 1.86 -0.03
N GLU A 160 7.04 2.39 -0.98
CA GLU A 160 5.78 3.09 -0.72
C GLU A 160 4.79 2.82 -1.86
N ALA A 161 3.50 2.91 -1.57
CA ALA A 161 2.48 3.02 -2.60
C ALA A 161 1.56 4.22 -2.35
N VAL A 162 1.10 4.87 -3.42
CA VAL A 162 0.18 6.00 -3.36
C VAL A 162 -1.04 5.69 -4.21
N LEU A 163 -2.22 5.76 -3.62
CA LEU A 163 -3.50 5.75 -4.30
C LEU A 163 -3.97 7.18 -4.50
N VAL A 164 -4.32 7.54 -5.73
CA VAL A 164 -4.85 8.84 -6.13
C VAL A 164 -6.31 8.67 -6.54
N GLU A 165 -7.19 9.50 -6.00
CA GLU A 165 -8.62 9.56 -6.31
C GLU A 165 -8.89 10.86 -7.07
N PHE A 166 -9.49 10.76 -8.25
CA PHE A 166 -9.78 11.88 -9.14
C PHE A 166 -11.26 12.30 -9.02
N ASP A 167 -11.53 13.60 -9.17
CA ASP A 167 -12.89 14.18 -9.14
C ASP A 167 -13.71 13.94 -10.44
#